data_AF-A0A946HMW7-F1
#
_entry.id   AF-A0A946HMW7-F1
#
_cell.length_a   1.000
_cell.length_b   1.000
_cell.length_c   1.000
_cell.angle_alpha   90.00
_cell.angle_beta   90.00
_cell.angle_gamma   90.00
#
_symmetry.space_group_name_H-M   'P 1'
#
loop_
_entity.id
_entity.type
_entity.pdbx_description
1 polymer ?
#
loop_
_entity_poly.entity_id
_entity_poly.type
_entity_poly.pdbx_seq_one_letter_code
_entity_poly.pdbx_strand_id
1 'polypeptide(L)'
;MARFIFITGGVVSSLGKGLASAALGALLQARGFSVRLRKLDPYLNVDPGTMSPFEHGEVFVTDDGAETDLDLGHYERFTGVAARTTDSVSSGRIYSTVLEKERRGDYLGKTIQVIPHVTNQIKEFISIGEDEVDFMLCEIGGTVGDIEGLPFFEAIRQFSQDKPRGQCLFMHLTLLPFIKASGELKTKPTQHSVKELRSIGIAPDILVCRSEGPIPAKEREKLALFCNVRPESVIAAQDLKSIYEAPLAYHREGLDQAVLDAFQINPAPRPELSRWEDVADRIYNPEGEVKVAIVGKYTSL
;
A
#
# COMPACT_ATOMS: atom_id res chain seq x y z
N MET A 1 -10.10 -11.33 14.31
CA MET A 1 -9.69 -11.65 12.94
C MET A 1 -9.71 -10.36 12.16
N ALA A 2 -8.58 -10.03 11.56
CA ALA A 2 -8.34 -8.78 10.87
C ALA A 2 -9.12 -8.70 9.57
N ARG A 3 -9.51 -7.48 9.22
CA ARG A 3 -9.95 -7.10 7.88
C ARG A 3 -8.73 -6.74 7.06
N PHE A 4 -8.61 -7.28 5.86
CA PHE A 4 -7.44 -7.11 5.00
C PHE A 4 -7.68 -6.04 3.94
N ILE A 5 -6.75 -5.11 3.82
CA ILE A 5 -6.74 -4.07 2.77
C ILE A 5 -5.53 -4.32 1.89
N PHE A 6 -5.76 -4.79 0.66
CA PHE A 6 -4.71 -5.00 -0.33
C PHE A 6 -4.53 -3.74 -1.16
N ILE A 7 -3.30 -3.22 -1.17
CA ILE A 7 -2.97 -1.92 -1.76
C ILE A 7 -2.10 -2.17 -2.97
N THR A 8 -2.62 -1.83 -4.15
CA THR A 8 -1.97 -2.08 -5.44
C THR A 8 -1.73 -0.78 -6.18
N GLY A 9 -0.77 -0.75 -7.11
CA GLY A 9 -0.48 0.42 -7.93
C GLY A 9 -0.55 0.12 -9.41
N GLY A 10 -0.83 1.15 -10.20
CA GLY A 10 -0.91 1.04 -11.65
C GLY A 10 -0.39 2.27 -12.36
N VAL A 11 -0.32 2.20 -13.70
CA VAL A 11 0.19 3.25 -14.59
C VAL A 11 1.70 3.48 -14.50
N VAL A 12 2.23 3.87 -13.34
CA VAL A 12 3.67 4.07 -13.11
C VAL A 12 4.05 3.67 -11.68
N SER A 13 5.33 3.35 -11.45
CA SER A 13 5.89 3.21 -10.11
C SER A 13 6.00 4.58 -9.41
N SER A 14 6.33 4.57 -8.11
CA SER A 14 6.57 5.79 -7.31
C SER A 14 5.39 6.75 -7.16
N LEU A 15 4.15 6.25 -7.26
CA LEU A 15 2.93 7.02 -6.99
C LEU A 15 2.67 7.34 -5.51
N GLY A 16 3.53 6.88 -4.60
CA GLY A 16 3.34 7.04 -3.16
C GLY A 16 2.41 6.01 -2.53
N LYS A 17 2.50 4.73 -2.96
CA LYS A 17 1.78 3.60 -2.33
C LYS A 17 2.07 3.52 -0.83
N GLY A 18 3.36 3.47 -0.45
CA GLY A 18 3.80 3.44 0.95
C GLY A 18 3.18 4.54 1.81
N LEU A 19 3.27 5.79 1.34
CA LEU A 19 2.68 6.94 2.03
C LEU A 19 1.15 6.86 2.13
N ALA A 20 0.47 6.37 1.09
CA ALA A 20 -0.98 6.20 1.14
C ALA A 20 -1.41 5.09 2.09
N SER A 21 -0.68 3.97 2.12
CA SER A 21 -0.85 2.89 3.09
C SER A 21 -0.68 3.42 4.52
N ALA A 22 0.41 4.15 4.77
CA ALA A 22 0.75 4.74 6.06
C ALA A 22 -0.31 5.76 6.54
N ALA A 23 -0.75 6.65 5.64
CA ALA A 23 -1.78 7.64 5.94
C ALA A 23 -3.13 6.99 6.24
N LEU A 24 -3.53 5.95 5.49
CA LEU A 24 -4.74 5.19 5.80
C LEU A 24 -4.63 4.46 7.14
N GLY A 25 -3.48 3.85 7.45
CA GLY A 25 -3.24 3.23 8.75
C GLY A 25 -3.42 4.21 9.90
N ALA A 26 -2.86 5.42 9.77
CA ALA A 26 -3.02 6.48 10.75
C ALA A 26 -4.47 6.96 10.90
N LEU A 27 -5.23 7.03 9.81
CA LEU A 27 -6.66 7.39 9.86
C LEU A 27 -7.52 6.31 10.52
N LEU A 28 -7.24 5.04 10.27
CA LEU A 28 -7.92 3.93 10.94
C LEU A 28 -7.62 3.93 12.45
N GLN A 29 -6.39 4.24 12.86
CA GLN A 29 -6.05 4.46 14.27
C GLN A 29 -6.77 5.66 14.88
N ALA A 30 -6.88 6.77 14.14
CA ALA A 30 -7.66 7.93 14.56
C ALA A 30 -9.13 7.57 14.80
N ARG A 31 -9.66 6.58 14.08
CA ARG A 31 -11.00 6.01 14.29
C ARG A 31 -11.07 4.94 15.39
N GLY A 32 -9.99 4.70 16.12
CA GLY A 32 -9.94 3.78 17.26
C GLY A 32 -9.66 2.31 16.91
N PHE A 33 -9.22 2.02 15.69
CA PHE A 33 -8.86 0.65 15.28
C PHE A 33 -7.38 0.36 15.47
N SER A 34 -7.06 -0.89 15.81
CA SER A 34 -5.69 -1.40 15.75
C SER A 34 -5.32 -1.76 14.32
N VAL A 35 -4.09 -1.40 13.91
CA VAL A 35 -3.60 -1.60 12.54
C VAL A 35 -2.22 -2.24 12.55
N ARG A 36 -1.93 -2.99 11.49
CA ARG A 36 -0.55 -3.40 11.13
C ARG A 36 -0.40 -3.35 9.61
N LEU A 37 0.76 -2.89 9.16
CA LEU A 37 1.06 -2.71 7.74
C LEU A 37 2.12 -3.72 7.32
N ARG A 38 2.04 -4.17 6.07
CA ARG A 38 2.99 -5.08 5.45
C ARG A 38 3.40 -4.62 4.06
N LYS A 39 4.65 -4.89 3.72
CA LYS A 39 5.20 -4.70 2.39
C LYS A 39 5.50 -6.06 1.73
N LEU A 40 5.05 -6.23 0.50
CA LEU A 40 5.34 -7.38 -0.34
C LEU A 40 6.11 -6.91 -1.58
N ASP A 41 7.40 -7.17 -1.62
CA ASP A 41 8.31 -6.68 -2.64
C ASP A 41 8.57 -7.71 -3.75
N PRO A 42 8.39 -7.33 -5.02
CA PRO A 42 8.55 -8.28 -6.11
C PRO A 42 10.00 -8.60 -6.49
N TYR A 43 11.00 -7.93 -5.91
CA TYR A 43 12.41 -8.16 -6.21
C TYR A 43 12.93 -9.51 -5.68
N LEU A 44 14.01 -10.00 -6.30
CA LEU A 44 14.61 -11.31 -5.99
C LEU A 44 15.66 -11.31 -4.89
N ASN A 45 16.15 -10.14 -4.47
CA ASN A 45 16.99 -10.04 -3.28
C ASN A 45 16.23 -10.60 -2.07
N VAL A 46 16.88 -11.43 -1.26
CA VAL A 46 16.26 -12.08 -0.10
C VAL A 46 15.97 -11.08 1.04
N ASP A 47 16.79 -10.03 1.09
CA ASP A 47 16.71 -8.82 1.89
C ASP A 47 17.41 -7.68 1.12
N PRO A 48 17.15 -6.41 1.44
CA PRO A 48 17.75 -5.29 0.73
C PRO A 48 19.20 -4.99 1.17
N GLY A 49 19.78 -5.73 2.12
CA GLY A 49 21.14 -5.49 2.62
C GLY A 49 22.24 -5.64 1.55
N THR A 50 21.93 -6.33 0.45
CA THR A 50 22.82 -6.47 -0.72
C THR A 50 22.60 -5.41 -1.81
N MET A 51 21.59 -4.56 -1.66
CA MET A 51 21.22 -3.56 -2.65
C MET A 51 22.01 -2.27 -2.44
N SER A 52 22.24 -1.56 -3.53
CA SER A 52 22.84 -0.23 -3.47
C SER A 52 21.83 0.76 -2.88
N PRO A 53 22.17 1.53 -1.83
CA PRO A 53 21.26 2.52 -1.28
C PRO A 53 20.87 3.64 -2.28
N PHE A 54 21.62 3.79 -3.37
CA PHE A 54 21.28 4.73 -4.44
C PHE A 54 20.15 4.25 -5.35
N GLU A 55 19.99 2.93 -5.47
CA GLU A 55 19.01 2.34 -6.37
C GLU A 55 17.69 2.09 -5.63
N HIS A 56 17.76 1.77 -4.34
CA HIS A 56 16.62 1.33 -3.56
C HIS A 56 16.35 2.17 -2.29
N GLY A 57 17.17 3.18 -2.02
CA GLY A 57 17.07 4.00 -0.80
C GLY A 57 17.70 3.33 0.43
N GLU A 58 17.34 3.83 1.62
CA GLU A 58 17.86 3.29 2.87
C GLU A 58 17.40 1.85 3.13
N VAL A 59 18.22 1.07 3.83
CA VAL A 59 17.78 -0.19 4.44
C VAL A 59 17.21 0.14 5.82
N PHE A 60 15.94 -0.18 6.03
CA PHE A 60 15.30 -0.04 7.34
C PHE A 60 15.62 -1.27 8.20
N VAL A 61 15.89 -1.08 9.48
CA VAL A 61 16.18 -2.17 10.41
C VAL A 61 15.15 -2.17 11.53
N THR A 62 14.41 -3.26 11.66
CA THR A 62 13.37 -3.42 12.69
C THR A 62 13.97 -3.72 14.06
N ASP A 63 13.20 -3.51 15.13
CA ASP A 63 13.62 -3.81 16.51
C ASP A 63 14.00 -5.29 16.73
N ASP A 64 13.40 -6.20 15.95
CA ASP A 64 13.72 -7.64 15.97
C ASP A 64 14.88 -8.04 15.02
N GLY A 65 15.54 -7.05 14.40
CA GLY A 65 16.81 -7.21 13.68
C GLY A 65 16.68 -7.59 12.21
N ALA A 66 15.52 -7.41 11.58
CA ALA A 66 15.37 -7.63 10.15
C ALA A 66 15.80 -6.40 9.34
N GLU A 67 16.56 -6.64 8.27
CA GLU A 67 16.85 -5.65 7.23
C GLU A 67 15.71 -5.66 6.21
N THR A 68 15.06 -4.52 5.99
CA THR A 68 13.82 -4.40 5.21
C THR A 68 13.82 -3.17 4.31
N ASP A 69 12.81 -3.09 3.43
CA ASP A 69 12.56 -1.92 2.60
C ASP A 69 12.26 -0.67 3.44
N LEU A 70 12.56 0.51 2.89
CA LEU A 70 12.35 1.81 3.53
C LEU A 70 10.89 2.13 3.86
N ASP A 71 9.94 1.50 3.16
CA ASP A 71 8.51 1.76 3.38
C ASP A 71 8.07 1.36 4.78
N LEU A 72 8.73 0.37 5.42
CA LEU A 72 8.44 0.01 6.81
C LEU A 72 8.70 1.19 7.75
N GLY A 73 9.73 1.99 7.49
CA GLY A 73 9.98 3.22 8.24
C GLY A 73 8.85 4.23 8.09
N HIS A 74 8.23 4.35 6.90
CA HIS A 74 7.04 5.19 6.73
C HIS A 74 5.86 4.66 7.55
N TYR A 75 5.66 3.35 7.58
CA TYR A 75 4.57 2.73 8.34
C TYR A 75 4.75 2.99 9.85
N GLU A 76 5.94 2.77 10.39
CA GLU A 76 6.23 3.04 11.81
C GLU A 76 6.06 4.52 12.15
N ARG A 77 6.63 5.43 11.34
CA ARG A 77 6.57 6.88 11.62
C ARG A 77 5.14 7.41 11.66
N PHE A 78 4.26 6.90 10.81
CA PHE A 78 2.86 7.34 10.76
C PHE A 78 2.01 6.68 11.85
N THR A 79 2.22 5.39 12.11
CA THR A 79 1.33 4.63 13.01
C THR A 79 1.82 4.52 14.45
N GLY A 80 3.12 4.73 14.68
CA GLY A 80 3.78 4.44 15.95
C GLY A 80 3.81 2.96 16.31
N VAL A 81 3.49 2.06 15.38
CA VAL A 81 3.53 0.61 15.58
C VAL A 81 4.86 0.09 15.06
N ALA A 82 5.67 -0.50 15.95
CA ALA A 82 6.93 -1.13 15.55
C ALA A 82 6.68 -2.28 14.55
N ALA A 83 7.40 -2.21 13.44
CA ALA A 83 7.46 -3.21 12.40
C ALA A 83 8.28 -4.41 12.87
N ARG A 84 7.97 -5.56 12.29
CA ARG A 84 8.59 -6.85 12.62
C ARG A 84 9.14 -7.48 11.34
N THR A 85 9.98 -8.50 11.50
CA THR A 85 10.42 -9.39 10.42
C THR A 85 9.23 -9.92 9.60
N THR A 86 8.08 -10.11 10.24
CA THR A 86 6.83 -10.61 9.60
C THR A 86 6.05 -9.55 8.84
N ASP A 87 6.56 -8.32 8.72
CA ASP A 87 5.89 -7.21 8.04
C ASP A 87 6.51 -6.85 6.69
N SER A 88 7.60 -7.52 6.30
CA SER A 88 8.19 -7.38 4.96
C SER A 88 8.49 -8.76 4.37
N VAL A 89 8.25 -8.93 3.08
CA VAL A 89 8.71 -10.12 2.35
C VAL A 89 9.06 -9.76 0.91
N SER A 90 10.07 -10.43 0.36
CA SER A 90 10.44 -10.32 -1.05
C SER A 90 10.13 -11.60 -1.84
N SER A 91 10.07 -11.51 -3.17
CA SER A 91 10.06 -12.70 -4.04
C SER A 91 11.25 -13.60 -3.72
N GLY A 92 12.44 -13.03 -3.53
CA GLY A 92 13.65 -13.77 -3.15
C GLY A 92 13.43 -14.69 -1.95
N ARG A 93 12.88 -14.13 -0.86
CA ARG A 93 12.60 -14.88 0.37
C ARG A 93 11.54 -15.97 0.17
N ILE A 94 10.46 -15.65 -0.55
CA ILE A 94 9.37 -16.60 -0.85
C ILE A 94 9.91 -17.79 -1.65
N TYR A 95 10.61 -17.52 -2.76
CA TYR A 95 11.14 -18.57 -3.63
C TYR A 95 12.21 -19.39 -2.92
N SER A 96 13.12 -18.78 -2.14
CA SER A 96 14.11 -19.52 -1.33
C SER A 96 13.41 -20.49 -0.38
N THR A 97 12.39 -20.02 0.34
CA THR A 97 11.64 -20.85 1.30
C THR A 97 10.94 -22.02 0.62
N VAL A 98 10.31 -21.79 -0.54
CA VAL A 98 9.65 -22.86 -1.31
C VAL A 98 10.68 -23.90 -1.77
N LEU A 99 11.83 -23.46 -2.29
CA LEU A 99 12.88 -24.37 -2.77
C LEU A 99 13.54 -25.15 -1.60
N GLU A 100 13.73 -24.52 -0.45
CA GLU A 100 14.24 -25.18 0.76
C GLU A 100 13.28 -26.28 1.27
N LYS A 101 11.97 -25.97 1.35
CA LYS A 101 10.92 -26.97 1.68
C LYS A 101 10.95 -28.14 0.71
N GLU A 102 11.16 -27.87 -0.59
CA GLU A 102 11.26 -28.90 -1.61
C GLU A 102 12.49 -29.79 -1.44
N ARG A 103 13.67 -29.21 -1.23
CA ARG A 103 14.92 -29.97 -1.01
C ARG A 103 14.88 -30.81 0.27
N ARG A 104 14.14 -30.38 1.30
CA ARG A 104 13.90 -31.16 2.53
C ARG A 104 12.93 -32.33 2.33
N GLY A 105 12.17 -32.35 1.23
CA GLY A 105 11.20 -33.39 0.92
C GLY A 105 9.78 -33.12 1.44
N ASP A 106 9.47 -31.90 1.88
CA ASP A 106 8.17 -31.54 2.48
C ASP A 106 7.01 -31.74 1.49
N TYR A 107 7.28 -31.65 0.18
CA TYR A 107 6.28 -31.86 -0.88
C TYR A 107 6.19 -33.30 -1.38
N LEU A 108 6.82 -34.26 -0.70
CA LEU A 108 6.69 -35.70 -0.95
C LEU A 108 7.01 -36.11 -2.40
N GLY A 109 8.01 -35.47 -3.01
CA GLY A 109 8.48 -35.75 -4.37
C GLY A 109 7.53 -35.28 -5.49
N LYS A 110 6.52 -34.48 -5.18
CA LYS A 110 5.61 -33.90 -6.19
C LYS A 110 6.24 -32.69 -6.89
N THR A 111 5.75 -32.40 -8.10
CA THR A 111 6.19 -31.24 -8.88
C THR A 111 5.85 -29.92 -8.19
N ILE A 112 6.84 -29.04 -8.06
CA ILE A 112 6.66 -27.68 -7.52
C ILE A 112 6.34 -26.71 -8.65
N GLN A 113 5.41 -25.80 -8.36
CA GLN A 113 4.82 -24.85 -9.31
C GLN A 113 4.53 -23.53 -8.59
N VAL A 114 4.44 -22.44 -9.34
CA VAL A 114 4.06 -21.12 -8.79
C VAL A 114 2.69 -21.20 -8.11
N ILE A 115 1.70 -21.78 -8.80
CA ILE A 115 0.41 -22.11 -8.20
C ILE A 115 0.39 -23.63 -7.98
N PRO A 116 0.14 -24.14 -6.75
CA PRO A 116 -0.21 -23.38 -5.55
C PRO A 116 0.99 -23.04 -4.65
N HIS A 117 2.21 -23.54 -4.90
CA HIS A 117 3.26 -23.56 -3.87
C HIS A 117 3.79 -22.17 -3.51
N VAL A 118 4.10 -21.34 -4.50
CA VAL A 118 4.55 -19.94 -4.27
C VAL A 118 3.39 -19.10 -3.76
N THR A 119 2.20 -19.21 -4.36
CA THR A 119 1.03 -18.44 -3.92
C THR A 119 0.60 -18.81 -2.49
N ASN A 120 0.67 -20.09 -2.10
CA ASN A 120 0.42 -20.51 -0.74
C ASN A 120 1.47 -19.96 0.23
N GLN A 121 2.75 -19.94 -0.14
CA GLN A 121 3.79 -19.34 0.70
C GLN A 121 3.54 -17.84 0.94
N ILE A 122 3.04 -17.12 -0.07
CA ILE A 122 2.64 -15.71 0.07
C ILE A 122 1.40 -15.58 0.97
N LYS A 123 0.38 -16.43 0.80
CA LYS A 123 -0.81 -16.45 1.67
C LYS A 123 -0.48 -16.79 3.13
N GLU A 124 0.44 -17.73 3.36
CA GLU A 124 0.97 -18.05 4.68
C GLU A 124 1.57 -16.81 5.33
N PHE A 125 2.42 -16.07 4.61
CA PHE A 125 2.99 -14.80 5.09
C PHE A 125 1.91 -13.77 5.42
N ILE A 126 0.94 -13.55 4.52
CA ILE A 126 -0.16 -12.59 4.74
C ILE A 126 -0.99 -12.95 5.98
N SER A 127 -1.14 -14.23 6.32
CA SER A 127 -1.97 -14.69 7.44
C SER A 127 -1.31 -14.55 8.82
N ILE A 128 0.00 -14.28 8.90
CA ILE A 128 0.71 -14.19 10.18
C ILE A 128 0.07 -13.07 11.02
N GLY A 129 -0.24 -13.32 12.30
CA GLY A 129 -0.80 -12.30 13.20
C GLY A 129 -2.17 -11.73 12.78
N GLU A 130 -2.95 -12.45 11.98
CA GLU A 130 -4.29 -12.02 11.54
C GLU A 130 -5.32 -11.90 12.66
N ASP A 131 -5.02 -12.39 13.85
CA ASP A 131 -5.83 -12.30 15.06
C ASP A 131 -5.36 -11.18 16.01
N GLU A 132 -4.27 -10.47 15.69
CA GLU A 132 -3.67 -9.45 16.55
C GLU A 132 -4.25 -8.03 16.36
N VAL A 133 -4.86 -7.74 15.21
CA VAL A 133 -5.31 -6.38 14.83
C VAL A 133 -6.68 -6.38 14.15
N ASP A 134 -7.33 -5.21 14.14
CA ASP A 134 -8.60 -5.00 13.45
C ASP A 134 -8.43 -4.89 11.94
N PHE A 135 -7.34 -4.24 11.49
CA PHE A 135 -7.01 -4.06 10.08
C PHE A 135 -5.55 -4.44 9.78
N MET A 136 -5.39 -5.25 8.72
CA MET A 136 -4.09 -5.55 8.15
C MET A 136 -4.00 -4.93 6.75
N LEU A 137 -3.08 -4.00 6.56
CA LEU A 137 -2.86 -3.35 5.28
C LEU A 137 -1.66 -4.01 4.61
N CYS A 138 -1.86 -4.58 3.42
CA CYS A 138 -0.81 -5.25 2.67
C CYS A 138 -0.54 -4.49 1.38
N GLU A 139 0.58 -3.78 1.32
CA GLU A 139 1.05 -3.14 0.11
C GLU A 139 1.75 -4.13 -0.80
N ILE A 140 1.30 -4.19 -2.05
CA ILE A 140 1.91 -4.97 -3.11
C ILE A 140 2.83 -4.04 -3.92
N GLY A 141 4.13 -4.30 -3.84
CA GLY A 141 5.15 -3.64 -4.64
C GLY A 141 4.97 -3.89 -6.14
N GLY A 142 5.71 -3.13 -6.94
CA GLY A 142 5.59 -3.16 -8.40
C GLY A 142 4.33 -2.45 -8.93
N THR A 143 4.04 -2.68 -10.20
CA THR A 143 2.90 -2.09 -10.93
C THR A 143 2.04 -3.21 -11.52
N VAL A 144 0.72 -3.07 -11.46
CA VAL A 144 -0.20 -3.98 -12.15
C VAL A 144 0.10 -3.98 -13.65
N GLY A 145 0.29 -5.18 -14.20
CA GLY A 145 0.73 -5.41 -15.59
C GLY A 145 2.17 -5.91 -15.68
N ASP A 146 2.99 -5.70 -14.66
CA ASP A 146 4.37 -6.20 -14.62
C ASP A 146 4.42 -7.69 -14.24
N ILE A 147 5.33 -8.43 -14.87
CA ILE A 147 5.48 -9.89 -14.68
C ILE A 147 5.88 -10.24 -13.25
N GLU A 148 6.70 -9.40 -12.62
CA GLU A 148 7.26 -9.62 -11.28
C GLU A 148 6.18 -9.70 -10.18
N GLY A 149 5.05 -8.99 -10.36
CA GLY A 149 3.97 -8.94 -9.38
C GLY A 149 2.93 -10.06 -9.52
N LEU A 150 2.94 -10.82 -10.62
CA LEU A 150 1.90 -11.81 -10.93
C LEU A 150 1.65 -12.84 -9.80
N PRO A 151 2.69 -13.42 -9.15
CA PRO A 151 2.46 -14.34 -8.04
C PRO A 151 1.77 -13.68 -6.84
N PHE A 152 2.07 -12.41 -6.54
CA PHE A 152 1.44 -11.67 -5.44
C PHE A 152 -0.01 -11.36 -5.75
N PHE A 153 -0.32 -10.89 -6.96
CA PHE A 153 -1.70 -10.61 -7.36
C PHE A 153 -2.56 -11.89 -7.33
N GLU A 154 -2.02 -13.02 -7.82
CA GLU A 154 -2.73 -14.28 -7.74
C GLU A 154 -2.92 -14.74 -6.28
N ALA A 155 -1.91 -14.56 -5.42
CA ALA A 155 -2.01 -14.91 -4.01
C ALA A 155 -3.09 -14.10 -3.27
N ILE A 156 -3.16 -12.78 -3.43
CA ILE A 156 -4.19 -11.95 -2.78
C ILE A 156 -5.58 -12.22 -3.35
N ARG A 157 -5.68 -12.56 -4.65
CA ARG A 157 -6.94 -12.98 -5.27
C ARG A 157 -7.44 -14.27 -4.63
N GLN A 158 -6.60 -15.30 -4.54
CA GLN A 158 -6.95 -16.55 -3.85
C GLN A 158 -7.26 -16.31 -2.37
N PHE A 159 -6.45 -15.52 -1.67
CA PHE A 159 -6.64 -15.19 -0.26
C PHE A 159 -8.03 -14.58 0.00
N SER A 160 -8.45 -13.65 -0.86
CA SER A 160 -9.78 -13.04 -0.76
C SER A 160 -10.93 -14.03 -0.96
N GLN A 161 -10.71 -15.13 -1.70
CA GLN A 161 -11.67 -16.22 -1.87
C GLN A 161 -11.67 -17.20 -0.69
N ASP A 162 -10.52 -17.39 -0.06
CA ASP A 162 -10.37 -18.24 1.12
C ASP A 162 -11.00 -17.59 2.38
N LYS A 163 -11.06 -16.25 2.43
CA LYS A 163 -11.66 -15.49 3.54
C LYS A 163 -13.18 -15.32 3.40
N PRO A 164 -13.91 -15.15 4.53
CA PRO A 164 -15.33 -14.80 4.48
C PRO A 164 -15.57 -13.53 3.66
N ARG A 165 -16.68 -13.50 2.93
CA ARG A 165 -17.07 -12.33 2.13
C ARG A 165 -17.09 -11.06 3.00
N GLY A 166 -16.48 -9.99 2.51
CA GLY A 166 -16.39 -8.72 3.23
C GLY A 166 -15.25 -8.65 4.25
N GLN A 167 -14.30 -9.60 4.25
CA GLN A 167 -13.08 -9.53 5.06
C GLN A 167 -11.85 -9.01 4.30
N CYS A 168 -11.95 -8.85 2.98
CA CYS A 168 -10.90 -8.30 2.14
C CYS A 168 -11.42 -7.13 1.31
N LEU A 169 -10.58 -6.12 1.13
CA LEU A 169 -10.82 -4.93 0.32
C LEU A 169 -9.60 -4.67 -0.57
N PHE A 170 -9.84 -4.20 -1.79
CA PHE A 170 -8.79 -3.82 -2.73
C PHE A 170 -8.78 -2.30 -2.96
N MET A 171 -7.68 -1.65 -2.57
CA MET A 171 -7.41 -0.25 -2.85
C MET A 171 -6.38 -0.15 -3.98
N HIS A 172 -6.72 0.56 -5.05
CA HIS A 172 -5.86 0.69 -6.23
C HIS A 172 -5.42 2.15 -6.45
N LEU A 173 -4.12 2.40 -6.32
CA LEU A 173 -3.50 3.68 -6.64
C LEU A 173 -3.22 3.80 -8.13
N THR A 174 -3.50 4.97 -8.68
CA THR A 174 -3.39 5.27 -10.11
C THR A 174 -3.00 6.73 -10.34
N LEU A 175 -2.64 7.09 -11.57
CA LEU A 175 -2.23 8.44 -11.96
C LEU A 175 -3.20 9.05 -12.96
N LEU A 176 -3.60 10.30 -12.69
CA LEU A 176 -4.29 11.17 -13.63
C LEU A 176 -3.31 12.22 -14.17
N PRO A 177 -2.64 11.95 -15.31
CA PRO A 177 -1.70 12.90 -15.86
C PRO A 177 -2.42 14.15 -16.39
N PHE A 178 -1.84 15.32 -16.13
CA PHE A 178 -2.27 16.58 -16.69
C PHE A 178 -1.55 16.85 -18.02
N ILE A 179 -2.31 16.98 -19.11
CA ILE A 179 -1.72 17.27 -20.42
C ILE A 179 -1.78 18.77 -20.68
N LYS A 180 -0.66 19.45 -20.45
CA LYS A 180 -0.52 20.93 -20.60
C LYS A 180 -1.03 21.44 -21.96
N ALA A 181 -0.73 20.74 -23.04
CA ALA A 181 -1.15 21.12 -24.39
C ALA A 181 -2.68 21.15 -24.58
N SER A 182 -3.43 20.33 -23.85
CA SER A 182 -4.90 20.30 -23.89
C SER A 182 -5.57 20.92 -22.67
N GLY A 183 -4.80 21.27 -21.63
CA GLY A 183 -5.33 21.85 -20.40
C GLY A 183 -6.26 20.95 -19.59
N GLU A 184 -6.16 19.61 -19.73
CA GLU A 184 -7.06 18.67 -19.06
C GLU A 184 -6.35 17.46 -18.46
N LEU A 185 -6.92 16.93 -17.37
CA LEU A 185 -6.57 15.65 -16.77
C LEU A 185 -7.08 14.50 -17.66
N LYS A 186 -6.28 13.44 -17.82
CA LYS A 186 -6.68 12.27 -18.60
C LYS A 186 -7.01 11.10 -17.68
N THR A 187 -8.26 10.62 -17.76
CA THR A 187 -8.73 9.45 -17.00
C THR A 187 -8.43 8.10 -17.64
N LYS A 188 -7.99 8.09 -18.90
CA LYS A 188 -7.81 6.84 -19.68
C LYS A 188 -6.72 5.92 -19.09
N PRO A 189 -5.57 6.42 -18.60
CA PRO A 189 -4.58 5.57 -17.93
C PRO A 189 -5.17 4.80 -16.76
N THR A 190 -5.95 5.46 -15.89
CA THR A 190 -6.67 4.79 -14.80
C THR A 190 -7.65 3.74 -15.30
N GLN A 191 -8.45 4.04 -16.33
CA GLN A 191 -9.40 3.08 -16.90
C GLN A 191 -8.70 1.81 -17.41
N HIS A 192 -7.55 1.97 -18.08
CA HIS A 192 -6.76 0.83 -18.56
C HIS A 192 -6.11 0.07 -17.40
N SER A 193 -5.61 0.77 -16.39
CA SER A 193 -5.04 0.18 -15.17
C SER A 193 -6.05 -0.70 -14.44
N VAL A 194 -7.28 -0.20 -14.25
CA VAL A 194 -8.37 -0.98 -13.63
C VAL A 194 -8.79 -2.15 -14.51
N LYS A 195 -8.80 -1.98 -15.84
CA LYS A 195 -9.06 -3.09 -16.78
C LYS A 195 -8.02 -4.20 -16.61
N GLU A 196 -6.74 -3.84 -16.46
CA GLU A 196 -5.65 -4.80 -16.26
C GLU A 196 -5.77 -5.52 -14.91
N LEU A 197 -6.06 -4.79 -13.82
CA LEU A 197 -6.31 -5.40 -12.52
C LEU A 197 -7.50 -6.38 -12.55
N ARG A 198 -8.56 -6.05 -13.30
CA ARG A 198 -9.74 -6.90 -13.47
C ARG A 198 -9.47 -8.10 -14.38
N SER A 199 -8.54 -8.00 -15.33
CA SER A 199 -8.19 -9.11 -16.23
C SER A 199 -7.59 -10.29 -15.45
N ILE A 200 -6.88 -9.99 -14.36
CA ILE A 200 -6.32 -10.97 -13.42
C ILE A 200 -7.28 -11.33 -12.27
N GLY A 201 -8.56 -10.96 -12.38
CA GLY A 201 -9.61 -11.37 -11.44
C GLY A 201 -9.72 -10.56 -10.15
N ILE A 202 -9.10 -9.38 -10.07
CA ILE A 202 -9.21 -8.46 -8.93
C ILE A 202 -10.06 -7.25 -9.32
N ALA A 203 -11.11 -6.97 -8.56
CA ALA A 203 -11.90 -5.75 -8.73
C ALA A 203 -11.54 -4.77 -7.60
N PRO A 204 -11.14 -3.53 -7.91
CA PRO A 204 -10.89 -2.54 -6.87
C PRO A 204 -12.19 -2.09 -6.23
N ASP A 205 -12.19 -1.93 -4.92
CA ASP A 205 -13.28 -1.32 -4.15
C ASP A 205 -13.09 0.21 -4.07
N ILE A 206 -11.82 0.65 -3.97
CA ILE A 206 -11.43 2.05 -3.81
C ILE A 206 -10.36 2.41 -4.83
N LEU A 207 -10.51 3.58 -5.47
CA LEU A 207 -9.49 4.18 -6.31
C LEU A 207 -8.88 5.38 -5.61
N VAL A 208 -7.55 5.41 -5.54
CA VAL A 208 -6.79 6.55 -5.06
C VAL A 208 -6.09 7.18 -6.26
N CYS A 209 -6.63 8.31 -6.71
CA CYS A 209 -6.23 8.96 -7.96
C CYS A 209 -5.21 10.07 -7.67
N ARG A 210 -3.93 9.82 -7.98
CA ARG A 210 -2.86 10.82 -7.90
C ARG A 210 -3.02 11.87 -8.99
N SER A 211 -2.84 13.14 -8.63
CA SER A 211 -2.86 14.26 -9.56
C SER A 211 -2.03 15.44 -9.06
N GLU A 212 -1.47 16.22 -9.99
CA GLU A 212 -0.73 17.47 -9.67
C GLU A 212 -1.64 18.59 -9.13
N GLY A 213 -2.95 18.46 -9.30
CA GLY A 213 -3.93 19.47 -8.88
C GLY A 213 -5.34 18.90 -8.69
N PRO A 214 -6.34 19.77 -8.46
CA PRO A 214 -7.71 19.34 -8.16
C PRO A 214 -8.31 18.48 -9.26
N ILE A 215 -9.01 17.41 -8.87
CA ILE A 215 -9.74 16.54 -9.80
C ILE A 215 -11.18 17.04 -9.87
N PRO A 216 -11.66 17.54 -11.03
CA PRO A 216 -13.04 17.98 -11.17
C PRO A 216 -14.03 16.86 -10.87
N ALA A 217 -15.17 17.18 -10.26
CA ALA A 217 -16.23 16.22 -9.92
C ALA A 217 -16.65 15.36 -11.11
N LYS A 218 -16.78 15.98 -12.30
CA LYS A 218 -17.11 15.29 -13.56
C LYS A 218 -16.10 14.19 -13.92
N GLU A 219 -14.81 14.39 -13.69
CA GLU A 219 -13.80 13.35 -13.96
C GLU A 219 -13.84 12.25 -12.90
N ARG A 220 -14.17 12.56 -11.63
CA ARG A 220 -14.43 11.56 -10.58
C ARG A 220 -15.64 10.68 -10.89
N GLU A 221 -16.78 11.28 -11.26
CA GLU A 221 -18.00 10.57 -11.66
C GLU A 221 -17.76 9.65 -12.86
N LYS A 222 -17.01 10.15 -13.84
CA LYS A 222 -16.60 9.38 -15.02
C LYS A 222 -15.70 8.21 -14.62
N LEU A 223 -14.72 8.40 -13.76
CA LEU A 223 -13.89 7.31 -13.25
C LEU A 223 -14.72 6.26 -12.52
N ALA A 224 -15.65 6.68 -11.66
CA ALA A 224 -16.57 5.79 -10.97
C ALA A 224 -17.37 4.92 -11.95
N LEU A 225 -17.97 5.55 -12.97
CA LEU A 225 -18.72 4.86 -14.02
C LEU A 225 -17.86 3.87 -14.82
N PHE A 226 -16.71 4.31 -15.33
CA PHE A 226 -15.87 3.48 -16.21
C PHE A 226 -15.13 2.36 -15.46
N CYS A 227 -14.79 2.58 -14.18
CA CYS A 227 -14.08 1.62 -13.36
C CYS A 227 -15.03 0.70 -12.57
N ASN A 228 -16.33 1.00 -12.57
CA ASN A 228 -17.37 0.30 -11.80
C ASN A 228 -17.09 0.32 -10.29
N VAL A 229 -16.75 1.50 -9.77
CA VAL A 229 -16.61 1.78 -8.34
C VAL A 229 -17.62 2.86 -7.93
N ARG A 230 -17.90 2.99 -6.64
CA ARG A 230 -18.82 4.03 -6.17
C ARG A 230 -18.18 5.43 -6.30
N PRO A 231 -18.94 6.49 -6.59
CA PRO A 231 -18.39 7.85 -6.66
C PRO A 231 -17.62 8.28 -5.41
N GLU A 232 -18.13 7.95 -4.23
CA GLU A 232 -17.50 8.20 -2.93
C GLU A 232 -16.20 7.39 -2.72
N SER A 233 -15.99 6.32 -3.47
CA SER A 233 -14.79 5.48 -3.44
C SER A 233 -13.71 5.93 -4.46
N VAL A 234 -13.94 7.04 -5.17
CA VAL A 234 -12.91 7.69 -6.02
C VAL A 234 -12.29 8.84 -5.23
N ILE A 235 -11.14 8.56 -4.62
CA ILE A 235 -10.44 9.44 -3.69
C ILE A 235 -9.40 10.26 -4.46
N ALA A 236 -9.46 11.59 -4.31
CA ALA A 236 -8.43 12.46 -4.87
C ALA A 236 -7.17 12.45 -3.99
N ALA A 237 -6.02 12.20 -4.59
CA ALA A 237 -4.74 12.22 -3.91
C ALA A 237 -3.80 13.23 -4.56
N GLN A 238 -4.04 14.51 -4.28
CA GLN A 238 -3.27 15.60 -4.87
C GLN A 238 -1.83 15.62 -4.37
N ASP A 239 -0.92 16.26 -5.12
CA ASP A 239 0.41 16.56 -4.62
C ASP A 239 0.33 17.47 -3.38
N LEU A 240 1.06 17.10 -2.34
CA LEU A 240 1.09 17.78 -1.05
C LEU A 240 2.47 18.41 -0.85
N LYS A 241 2.53 19.50 -0.08
CA LYS A 241 3.80 20.16 0.23
C LYS A 241 4.62 19.36 1.24
N SER A 242 3.94 18.62 2.12
CA SER A 242 4.52 17.72 3.09
C SER A 242 3.79 16.38 3.10
N ILE A 243 4.55 15.29 3.29
CA ILE A 243 3.98 13.94 3.45
C ILE A 243 3.05 13.84 4.67
N TYR A 244 3.29 14.67 5.69
CA TYR A 244 2.53 14.64 6.94
C TYR A 244 1.15 15.28 6.82
N GLU A 245 0.85 15.93 5.69
CA GLU A 245 -0.51 16.39 5.39
C GLU A 245 -1.42 15.26 4.89
N ALA A 246 -0.84 14.13 4.45
CA ALA A 246 -1.59 13.06 3.78
C ALA A 246 -2.78 12.53 4.61
N PRO A 247 -2.67 12.29 5.93
CA PRO A 247 -3.81 11.83 6.72
C PRO A 247 -4.97 12.82 6.68
N LEU A 248 -4.73 14.11 6.96
CA LEU A 248 -5.78 15.14 6.93
C LEU A 248 -6.34 15.34 5.52
N ALA A 249 -5.49 15.34 4.49
CA ALA A 249 -5.91 15.49 3.11
C ALA A 249 -6.80 14.32 2.66
N TYR A 250 -6.43 13.08 2.97
CA TYR A 250 -7.19 11.90 2.57
C TYR A 250 -8.48 11.73 3.39
N HIS A 251 -8.48 12.13 4.66
CA HIS A 251 -9.71 12.20 5.45
C HIS A 251 -10.72 13.18 4.83
N ARG A 252 -10.28 14.37 4.41
CA ARG A 252 -11.15 15.35 3.74
C ARG A 252 -11.76 14.80 2.45
N GLU A 253 -11.04 13.95 1.73
CA GLU A 253 -11.53 13.28 0.52
C GLU A 253 -12.36 12.01 0.81
N GLY A 254 -12.47 11.61 2.09
CA GLY A 254 -13.32 10.51 2.54
C GLY A 254 -12.70 9.11 2.46
N LEU A 255 -11.36 9.00 2.38
CA LEU A 255 -10.67 7.71 2.18
C LEU A 255 -11.02 6.68 3.27
N ASP A 256 -10.88 7.09 4.53
CA ASP A 256 -11.15 6.26 5.69
C ASP A 256 -12.63 5.90 5.81
N GLN A 257 -13.53 6.83 5.47
CA GLN A 257 -14.97 6.54 5.42
C GLN A 257 -15.29 5.51 4.32
N ALA A 258 -14.73 5.65 3.12
CA ALA A 258 -14.92 4.70 2.03
C ALA A 258 -14.46 3.29 2.39
N VAL A 259 -13.36 3.17 3.17
CA VAL A 259 -12.91 1.88 3.72
C VAL A 259 -13.94 1.30 4.69
N LEU A 260 -14.41 2.08 5.67
CA LEU A 260 -15.40 1.59 6.63
C LEU A 260 -16.72 1.19 5.98
N ASP A 261 -17.18 1.96 4.99
CA ASP A 261 -18.40 1.68 4.23
C ASP A 261 -18.29 0.39 3.42
N ALA A 262 -17.14 0.16 2.78
CA ALA A 262 -16.87 -1.07 2.03
C ALA A 262 -16.83 -2.31 2.94
N PHE A 263 -16.34 -2.16 4.18
CA PHE A 263 -16.42 -3.19 5.22
C PHE A 263 -17.77 -3.23 5.98
N GLN A 264 -18.73 -2.39 5.62
CA GLN A 264 -20.05 -2.30 6.23
C GLN A 264 -20.01 -2.02 7.75
N ILE A 265 -19.04 -1.22 8.20
CA ILE A 265 -18.88 -0.85 9.61
C ILE A 265 -19.75 0.38 9.90
N ASN A 266 -20.91 0.14 10.53
CA ASN A 266 -21.88 1.16 10.91
C ASN A 266 -22.41 0.90 12.34
N PRO A 267 -22.42 1.90 13.25
CA PRO A 267 -21.94 3.27 13.09
C PRO A 267 -20.42 3.36 12.91
N ALA A 268 -19.99 4.17 11.95
CA ALA A 268 -18.59 4.47 11.75
C ALA A 268 -18.08 5.35 12.91
N PRO A 269 -17.01 4.94 13.63
CA PRO A 269 -16.40 5.78 14.65
C PRO A 269 -15.90 7.09 14.05
N ARG A 270 -16.07 8.19 14.79
CA ARG A 270 -15.51 9.50 14.41
C ARG A 270 -13.99 9.48 14.63
N PRO A 271 -13.20 10.02 13.70
CA PRO A 271 -11.77 10.10 13.89
C PRO A 271 -11.39 11.20 14.89
N GLU A 272 -10.38 10.93 15.70
CA GLU A 272 -9.67 11.89 16.54
C GLU A 272 -8.40 12.33 15.79
N LEU A 273 -8.39 13.55 15.26
CA LEU A 273 -7.34 14.04 14.36
C LEU A 273 -6.36 15.03 15.01
N SER A 274 -6.52 15.34 16.30
CA SER A 274 -5.75 16.38 16.99
C SER A 274 -4.24 16.20 16.85
N ARG A 275 -3.75 14.95 16.88
CA ARG A 275 -2.33 14.63 16.67
C ARG A 275 -1.83 15.10 15.30
N TRP A 276 -2.60 14.88 14.24
CA TRP A 276 -2.21 15.26 12.89
C TRP A 276 -2.40 16.76 12.64
N GLU A 277 -3.38 17.37 13.30
CA GLU A 277 -3.53 18.83 13.32
C GLU A 277 -2.33 19.51 14.01
N ASP A 278 -1.85 18.99 15.14
CA ASP A 278 -0.62 19.48 15.82
C ASP A 278 0.63 19.30 14.94
N VAL A 279 0.79 18.14 14.28
CA VAL A 279 1.91 17.93 13.34
C VAL A 279 1.87 18.93 12.18
N ALA A 280 0.69 19.16 11.60
CA ALA A 280 0.53 20.14 10.53
C ALA A 280 0.85 21.56 11.03
N ASP A 281 0.37 21.94 12.21
CA ASP A 281 0.62 23.25 12.81
C ASP A 281 2.13 23.50 12.99
N ARG A 282 2.88 22.54 13.54
CA ARG A 282 4.34 22.67 13.74
C ARG A 282 5.13 22.78 12.43
N ILE A 283 4.65 22.15 11.36
CA ILE A 283 5.27 22.24 10.03
C ILE A 283 5.06 23.62 9.42
N TYR A 284 3.87 24.20 9.59
CA TYR A 284 3.46 25.44 8.94
C TYR A 284 3.70 26.70 9.77
N ASN A 285 3.81 26.56 11.09
CA ASN A 285 4.03 27.64 12.06
C ASN A 285 5.29 27.39 12.91
N PRO A 286 6.48 27.24 12.31
CA PRO A 286 7.71 27.05 13.07
C PRO A 286 8.10 28.33 13.83
N GLU A 287 8.71 28.18 15.00
CA GLU A 287 9.23 29.31 15.80
C GLU A 287 10.42 30.03 15.13
N GLY A 288 11.09 29.36 14.19
CA GLY A 288 12.25 29.89 13.48
C GLY A 288 12.90 28.83 12.59
N GLU A 289 14.09 29.16 12.07
CA GLU A 289 14.87 28.28 11.20
C GLU A 289 16.20 27.93 11.87
N VAL A 290 16.59 26.66 11.80
CA VAL A 290 17.92 26.18 12.20
C VAL A 290 18.56 25.39 11.07
N LYS A 291 19.86 25.59 10.85
CA LYS A 291 20.62 24.88 9.83
C LYS A 291 21.38 23.72 10.48
N VAL A 292 21.04 22.50 10.08
CA VAL A 292 21.72 21.27 10.51
C VAL A 292 22.49 20.69 9.32
N ALA A 293 23.80 20.51 9.49
CA ALA A 293 24.64 19.89 8.46
C ALA A 293 24.67 18.36 8.67
N ILE A 294 24.28 17.59 7.65
CA ILE A 294 24.38 16.14 7.62
C ILE A 294 25.59 15.76 6.77
N VAL A 295 26.64 15.22 7.41
CA VAL A 295 27.86 14.78 6.73
C VAL A 295 27.69 13.35 6.25
N GLY A 296 27.06 13.18 5.10
CA GLY A 296 26.92 11.90 4.42
C GLY A 296 28.14 11.57 3.55
N LYS A 297 28.45 10.28 3.39
CA LYS A 297 29.43 9.82 2.38
C LYS A 297 28.98 10.22 0.97
N TYR A 298 27.67 10.25 0.76
CA TYR A 298 26.97 10.66 -0.46
C TYR A 298 25.68 11.39 -0.06
N THR A 299 25.30 12.45 -0.78
CA THR A 299 24.22 13.38 -0.36
C THR A 299 23.09 13.52 -1.37
N SER A 300 23.20 12.89 -2.53
CA SER A 300 22.14 12.78 -3.53
C SER A 300 21.49 11.40 -3.42
N LEU A 301 20.66 11.24 -2.39
CA LEU A 301 19.73 10.13 -2.18
C LEU A 301 18.31 10.64 -2.45
#